data_AF-A0AAW3JUT3-F1
#
_entry.id   AF-A0AAW3JUT3-F1
#
_cell.length_a   1.000
_cell.length_b   1.000
_cell.length_c   1.000
_cell.angle_alpha   90.00
_cell.angle_beta   90.00
_cell.angle_gamma   90.00
#
_symmetry.space_group_name_H-M   'P 1'
#
loop_
_entity.id
_entity.type
_entity.pdbx_description
1 polymer ?
#
loop_
_entity_poly.entity_id
_entity_poly.type
_entity_poly.pdbx_seq_one_letter_code
_entity_poly.pdbx_strand_id
1 'polypeptide(L)'
;MITARQIKKIVKQAYPFNKYPFAERRKLRRLLTDEILSYLEEHPDTTFDDLKMLFINEELAFLSDTPKFQINLKILFLISIIIVLICIIVIFIANQLHPPIYYYRIK
;
A
#
# COMPACT_ATOMS: atom_id res chain seq x y z
N MET A 1 1.04 28.00 -16.69
CA MET A 1 1.62 27.88 -15.34
C MET A 1 1.27 26.54 -14.74
N ILE A 2 2.28 25.80 -14.30
CA ILE A 2 2.09 24.55 -13.58
C ILE A 2 1.58 24.84 -12.17
N THR A 3 0.55 24.09 -11.76
CA THR A 3 -0.10 24.28 -10.46
C THR A 3 0.57 23.43 -9.38
N ALA A 4 0.49 23.86 -8.12
CA ALA A 4 0.95 23.06 -6.97
C ALA A 4 0.28 21.68 -6.89
N ARG A 5 -0.96 21.54 -7.39
CA ARG A 5 -1.67 20.25 -7.48
C ARG A 5 -0.99 19.29 -8.46
N GLN A 6 -0.52 19.80 -9.59
CA GLN A 6 0.22 19.02 -10.60
C GLN A 6 1.57 18.54 -10.06
N ILE A 7 2.34 19.43 -9.41
CA ILE A 7 3.61 19.07 -8.76
C ILE A 7 3.38 17.97 -7.71
N LYS A 8 2.36 18.13 -6.87
CA LYS A 8 2.00 17.12 -5.86
C LYS A 8 1.64 15.76 -6.47
N LYS A 9 1.10 15.73 -7.69
CA LYS A 9 0.79 14.48 -8.42
C LYS A 9 2.08 13.77 -8.83
N ILE A 10 3.02 14.49 -9.44
CA ILE A 10 4.34 13.97 -9.83
C ILE A 10 5.10 13.44 -8.61
N VAL A 11 5.19 14.23 -7.55
CA VAL A 11 5.91 13.86 -6.31
C VAL A 11 5.32 12.60 -5.65
N LYS A 12 4.00 12.41 -5.71
CA LYS A 12 3.34 11.19 -5.21
C LYS A 12 3.63 9.97 -6.07
N GLN A 13 3.75 10.14 -7.39
CA GLN A 13 4.03 9.06 -8.34
C GLN A 13 5.50 8.64 -8.26
N ALA A 14 6.44 9.59 -8.19
CA ALA A 14 7.87 9.32 -8.03
C ALA A 14 8.18 8.60 -6.70
N TYR A 15 7.53 8.99 -5.61
CA TYR A 15 7.72 8.38 -4.28
C TYR A 15 6.40 7.83 -3.71
N PRO A 16 5.97 6.62 -4.13
CA PRO A 16 4.70 6.03 -3.73
C PRO A 16 4.71 5.51 -2.28
N PHE A 17 3.52 5.26 -1.72
CA PHE A 17 3.36 4.88 -0.31
C PHE A 17 3.96 3.49 0.01
N ASN A 18 3.88 2.57 -0.95
CA ASN A 18 4.24 1.17 -0.77
C ASN A 18 5.75 0.89 -0.84
N LYS A 19 6.57 1.84 -1.30
CA LYS A 19 8.00 1.61 -1.59
C LYS A 19 8.96 2.14 -0.53
N TYR A 20 8.54 3.12 0.28
CA TYR A 20 9.41 3.81 1.24
C TYR A 20 8.74 3.97 2.62
N PRO A 21 9.47 3.88 3.75
CA PRO A 21 8.99 4.24 5.08
C PRO A 21 8.49 5.68 5.17
N PHE A 22 7.58 5.98 6.10
CA PHE A 22 6.90 7.28 6.17
C PHE A 22 7.86 8.48 6.30
N ALA A 23 8.84 8.39 7.21
CA ALA A 23 9.78 9.50 7.48
C ALA A 23 10.67 9.80 6.28
N GLU A 24 11.27 8.76 5.71
CA GLU A 24 12.13 8.84 4.52
C GLU A 24 11.35 9.38 3.32
N ARG A 25 10.15 8.85 3.08
CA ARG A 25 9.27 9.33 2.02
C ARG A 25 8.89 10.80 2.16
N ARG A 26 8.63 11.27 3.38
CA ARG A 26 8.33 12.68 3.63
C ARG A 26 9.53 13.57 3.27
N LYS A 27 10.74 13.12 3.60
CA LYS A 27 11.98 13.83 3.25
C LYS A 27 12.19 13.84 1.73
N LEU A 28 12.12 12.70 1.06
CA LEU A 28 12.28 12.57 -0.40
C LEU A 28 11.26 13.40 -1.17
N ARG A 29 9.99 13.39 -0.74
CA ARG A 29 8.95 14.21 -1.37
C ARG A 29 9.18 15.72 -1.23
N ARG A 30 9.76 16.17 -0.11
CA ARG A 30 10.12 17.58 0.07
C ARG A 30 11.25 17.96 -0.88
N LEU A 31 12.34 17.19 -0.86
CA LEU A 31 13.49 17.42 -1.75
C LEU A 31 13.08 17.50 -3.22
N LEU A 32 12.26 16.54 -3.68
CA LEU A 32 11.77 16.56 -5.06
C LEU A 32 10.84 17.75 -5.35
N THR A 33 10.06 18.21 -4.36
CA THR A 33 9.24 19.42 -4.56
C THR A 33 10.13 20.64 -4.74
N ASP A 34 11.18 20.76 -3.93
CA ASP A 34 12.13 21.87 -3.99
C ASP A 34 12.91 21.85 -5.32
N GLU A 35 13.31 20.66 -5.79
CA GLU A 35 13.98 20.45 -7.07
C GLU A 35 13.09 20.81 -8.27
N ILE A 36 11.82 20.38 -8.27
CA ILE A 36 10.86 20.76 -9.33
C ILE A 36 10.63 22.27 -9.35
N LEU A 37 10.53 22.91 -8.18
CA LEU A 37 10.35 24.36 -8.11
C LEU A 37 11.57 25.11 -8.66
N SER A 38 12.78 24.71 -8.27
CA SER A 38 14.03 25.27 -8.81
C SER A 38 14.12 25.11 -10.33
N TYR A 39 13.74 23.94 -10.85
CA TYR A 39 13.73 23.68 -12.29
C TYR A 39 12.73 24.58 -13.04
N LEU A 40 11.55 24.82 -12.45
CA LEU A 40 10.55 25.69 -13.05
C LEU A 40 10.92 27.18 -13.01
N GLU A 41 11.76 27.59 -12.06
CA GLU A 41 12.34 28.93 -12.04
C GLU A 41 13.32 29.14 -13.21
N GLU A 42 14.13 28.12 -13.52
CA GLU A 42 15.06 28.15 -14.67
C GLU A 42 14.35 27.95 -16.02
N HIS A 43 13.28 27.16 -16.05
CA HIS A 43 12.53 26.79 -17.25
C HIS A 43 11.03 27.07 -17.10
N PRO A 44 10.60 28.34 -17.20
CA PRO A 44 9.22 28.75 -16.95
C PRO A 44 8.21 28.21 -17.99
N ASP A 45 8.70 27.88 -19.19
CA ASP A 45 7.87 27.36 -20.30
C ASP A 45 7.67 25.84 -20.25
N THR A 46 8.27 25.16 -19.27
CA THR A 46 8.16 23.71 -19.10
C THR A 46 6.70 23.28 -18.98
N THR A 47 6.30 22.27 -19.74
CA THR A 47 4.95 21.72 -19.64
C THR A 47 4.87 20.66 -18.55
N PHE A 48 3.64 20.32 -18.15
CA PHE A 48 3.41 19.28 -17.16
C PHE A 48 3.90 17.90 -17.61
N ASP A 49 3.84 17.60 -18.91
CA ASP A 49 4.27 16.31 -19.45
C ASP A 49 5.79 16.21 -19.53
N ASP A 50 6.50 17.32 -19.78
CA ASP A 50 7.97 17.38 -19.69
C ASP A 50 8.45 17.07 -18.26
N LEU A 51 7.80 17.67 -17.25
CA LEU A 51 8.12 17.36 -15.85
C LEU A 51 7.86 15.89 -15.49
N LYS A 52 6.79 15.28 -16.02
CA LYS A 52 6.55 13.86 -15.80
C LYS A 52 7.68 13.02 -16.40
N MET A 53 8.08 13.33 -17.64
CA MET A 53 9.14 12.59 -18.31
C MET A 53 10.47 12.70 -17.56
N LEU A 54 10.78 13.89 -17.01
CA LEU A 54 12.01 14.14 -16.26
C LEU A 54 12.03 13.47 -14.88
N PHE A 55 10.93 13.53 -14.13
CA PHE A 55 10.92 13.16 -12.71
C PHE A 55 10.23 11.83 -12.40
N ILE A 56 9.59 11.19 -13.38
CA ILE A 56 8.92 9.90 -13.21
C ILE A 56 9.59 8.86 -14.11
N ASN A 57 10.31 7.91 -13.49
CA ASN A 57 10.74 6.70 -14.20
C ASN A 57 9.50 5.88 -14.59
N GLU A 58 9.25 5.74 -15.88
CA GLU A 58 8.08 5.03 -16.44
C GLU A 58 7.94 3.60 -15.89
N GLU A 59 9.04 2.88 -15.69
CA GLU A 59 9.05 1.53 -15.09
C GLU A 59 8.50 1.49 -13.65
N LEU A 60 8.78 2.52 -12.84
CA LEU A 60 8.29 2.59 -11.46
C LEU A 60 6.83 3.04 -11.38
N ALA A 61 6.41 3.91 -12.30
CA ALA A 61 5.05 4.40 -12.38
C ALA A 61 4.07 3.27 -12.71
N PHE A 62 4.45 2.38 -13.64
CA PHE A 62 3.65 1.22 -14.04
C PHE A 62 3.36 0.26 -12.88
N LEU A 63 4.32 0.07 -11.97
CA LEU A 63 4.13 -0.75 -10.77
C LEU A 63 3.19 -0.08 -9.75
N SER A 64 3.20 1.26 -9.67
CA SER A 64 2.38 2.01 -8.72
C SER A 64 0.89 2.06 -9.10
N ASP A 65 0.60 1.98 -10.40
CA ASP A 65 -0.76 2.01 -10.98
C ASP A 65 -1.42 0.62 -11.04
N THR A 66 -1.14 -0.27 -10.09
CA THR A 66 -1.84 -1.55 -9.97
C THR A 66 -2.98 -1.48 -8.94
N PRO A 67 -4.18 -0.96 -9.28
CA PRO A 67 -5.34 -1.01 -8.41
C PRO A 67 -5.74 -2.46 -8.08
N LYS A 68 -5.43 -3.42 -8.97
CA LYS A 68 -5.66 -4.85 -8.75
C LYS A 68 -4.87 -5.40 -7.54
N PHE A 69 -3.66 -4.92 -7.27
CA PHE A 69 -2.84 -5.48 -6.18
C PHE A 69 -3.37 -5.06 -4.79
N GLN A 70 -3.79 -3.80 -4.62
CA GLN A 70 -4.34 -3.34 -3.34
C GLN A 70 -5.70 -3.94 -3.00
N ILE A 71 -6.55 -4.18 -4.00
CA ILE A 71 -7.85 -4.84 -3.80
C ILE A 71 -7.63 -6.30 -3.37
N ASN A 72 -6.72 -7.01 -4.04
CA ASN A 72 -6.42 -8.40 -3.72
C ASN A 72 -5.79 -8.56 -2.32
N LEU A 73 -4.90 -7.65 -1.89
CA LEU A 73 -4.30 -7.70 -0.56
C LEU A 73 -5.34 -7.47 0.56
N LYS A 74 -6.28 -6.54 0.37
CA LYS A 74 -7.37 -6.30 1.33
C LYS A 74 -8.31 -7.51 1.44
N ILE A 75 -8.64 -8.13 0.32
CA ILE A 75 -9.48 -9.34 0.29
C ILE A 75 -8.75 -10.51 0.97
N LEU A 76 -7.47 -10.72 0.67
CA LEU A 76 -6.65 -11.76 1.30
C LEU A 76 -6.57 -11.59 2.82
N PHE A 77 -6.38 -10.36 3.30
CA PHE A 77 -6.33 -10.05 4.73
C PHE A 77 -7.69 -10.30 5.42
N LEU A 78 -8.79 -9.95 4.76
CA LEU A 78 -10.14 -10.23 5.25
C LEU A 78 -10.39 -11.73 5.40
N ILE A 79 -10.01 -12.53 4.39
CA ILE A 79 -10.12 -14.00 4.43
C ILE A 79 -9.29 -14.57 5.58
N SER A 80 -8.06 -14.09 5.77
CA SER A 80 -7.19 -14.52 6.87
C SER A 80 -7.83 -14.29 8.25
N ILE A 81 -8.47 -13.13 8.46
CA ILE A 81 -9.15 -12.83 9.74
C ILE A 81 -10.33 -13.77 9.98
N ILE A 82 -11.14 -14.04 8.94
CA ILE A 82 -12.29 -14.94 9.04
C ILE A 82 -11.87 -16.35 9.44
N ILE A 83 -10.79 -16.87 8.83
CA ILE A 83 -10.26 -18.21 9.16
C ILE A 83 -9.84 -18.27 10.64
N VAL A 84 -9.11 -17.27 11.13
CA VAL A 84 -8.68 -17.21 12.54
C VAL A 84 -9.87 -17.20 13.50
N LEU A 85 -10.92 -16.43 13.19
CA LEU A 85 -12.16 -16.41 14.00
C LEU A 85 -12.85 -17.78 14.04
N ILE A 86 -12.96 -18.46 12.89
CA ILE A 86 -13.52 -19.81 12.82
C ILE A 86 -12.70 -20.77 13.69
N CYS A 87 -11.36 -20.72 13.61
CA CYS A 87 -10.49 -21.55 14.45
C CYS A 87 -10.72 -21.31 15.94
N ILE A 88 -10.87 -20.06 16.38
CA ILE A 88 -11.15 -19.73 17.79
C ILE A 88 -12.49 -20.32 18.24
N ILE A 89 -13.53 -20.20 17.41
CA ILE A 89 -14.86 -20.76 17.72
C ILE A 89 -14.80 -22.29 17.83
N VAL A 90 -14.10 -22.96 16.91
CA VAL A 90 -13.93 -24.42 16.94
C VAL A 90 -13.21 -24.87 18.21
N ILE A 91 -12.13 -24.18 18.60
CA ILE A 91 -11.40 -24.47 19.84
C ILE A 91 -12.30 -24.25 21.06
N PHE A 92 -13.10 -23.17 21.06
CA PHE A 92 -14.02 -22.88 22.14
C PHE A 92 -15.07 -23.98 22.28
N ILE A 93 -15.69 -24.44 21.19
CA ILE A 93 -16.66 -25.54 21.20
C ILE A 93 -15.99 -26.84 21.66
N ALA A 94 -14.79 -27.15 21.15
CA ALA A 94 -14.04 -28.34 21.55
C ALA A 94 -13.71 -28.35 23.05
N ASN A 95 -13.39 -27.19 23.63
CA ASN A 95 -13.15 -27.04 25.07
C ASN A 95 -14.42 -27.15 25.92
N GLN A 96 -15.59 -26.83 25.36
CA GLN A 96 -16.89 -27.00 26.04
C GLN A 96 -17.42 -28.42 25.90
N LEU A 97 -16.93 -29.20 24.93
CA LEU A 97 -17.28 -30.60 24.74
C LEU A 97 -16.52 -31.43 25.78
N HIS A 98 -17.19 -31.84 26.85
CA HIS A 98 -16.64 -32.83 27.78
C HIS A 98 -16.15 -34.06 26.99
N PRO A 99 -14.97 -34.64 27.31
CA PRO A 99 -14.49 -35.82 26.62
C PRO A 99 -15.55 -36.93 26.70
N PRO A 100 -15.83 -37.65 25.60
CA PRO A 100 -16.80 -38.74 25.63
C PRO A 100 -16.37 -39.78 26.67
N ILE A 101 -17.21 -40.00 27.68
CA ILE A 101 -16.99 -41.02 28.70
C ILE A 101 -17.24 -42.39 28.04
N TYR A 102 -16.18 -43.05 27.61
CA TYR A 102 -16.24 -44.42 27.11
C TYR A 102 -16.41 -45.38 28.30
N TYR A 103 -17.65 -45.82 28.56
CA TYR A 103 -17.89 -46.93 29.49
C TYR A 103 -17.46 -48.24 28.84
N TYR A 104 -16.30 -48.78 29.25
CA TYR A 104 -15.95 -50.17 28.95
C TYR A 104 -16.78 -51.11 29.84
N ARG A 105 -17.69 -51.88 29.23
CA ARG A 105 -18.43 -52.95 29.89
C ARG A 105 -17.52 -54.19 29.95
N ILE A 106 -16.86 -54.40 31.10
CA ILE A 106 -16.13 -55.65 31.38
C ILE A 106 -17.19 -56.75 31.61
N LYS A 107 -17.05 -57.85 30.88
CA LYS A 107 -17.95 -59.01 30.88
C LYS A 107 -17.36 -60.12 31.74
#